data_AF-A0A1B6C0A8-F1
#
_entry.id   AF-A0A1B6C0A8-F1
#
_cell.length_a   1.000
_cell.length_b   1.000
_cell.length_c   1.000
_cell.angle_alpha   90.00
_cell.angle_beta   90.00
_cell.angle_gamma   90.00
#
_symmetry.space_group_name_H-M   'P 1'
#
loop_
_entity.id
_entity.type
_entity.pdbx_description
1 polymer ?
#
loop_
_entity_poly.entity_id
_entity_poly.type
_entity_poly.pdbx_seq_one_letter_code
_entity_poly.pdbx_strand_id
1 'polypeptide(L)'
;TRGFKTILKEFNIKIVFKANNTIQNLIGGAKDKIPELNCSGIYEVKCGNCECLYIVQTRRKIVYRFKEHLSHVKFQCPEKCSIAVHVLDNDHLINVNNIKIVKKINDIRLLNAYESIFIYK
;
A
#
# COMPACT_ATOMS: atom_id res chain seq x y z
N THR A 1 12.70 29.33 -9.66
CA THR A 1 13.38 29.61 -8.35
C THR A 1 14.17 30.91 -8.28
N ARG A 2 14.54 31.58 -9.40
CA ARG A 2 15.30 32.85 -9.34
C ARG A 2 14.55 34.01 -8.66
N GLY A 3 13.26 34.19 -8.95
CA GLY A 3 12.45 35.28 -8.36
C GLY A 3 12.23 35.15 -6.85
N PHE A 4 12.01 33.92 -6.35
CA PHE A 4 11.77 33.65 -4.92
C PHE A 4 12.96 34.03 -4.03
N LYS A 5 14.20 33.88 -4.55
CA LYS A 5 15.42 34.23 -3.83
C LYS A 5 15.54 35.74 -3.62
N THR A 6 15.12 36.54 -4.59
CA THR A 6 15.17 38.01 -4.52
C THR A 6 14.22 38.53 -3.44
N ILE A 7 12.98 38.04 -3.45
CA ILE A 7 11.93 38.44 -2.50
C ILE A 7 12.37 38.13 -1.06
N LEU A 8 12.85 36.92 -0.79
CA LEU A 8 13.28 36.50 0.56
C LEU A 8 14.51 37.27 1.06
N LYS A 9 15.33 37.82 0.16
CA LYS A 9 16.49 38.64 0.51
C LYS A 9 16.08 40.01 1.07
N GLU A 10 14.98 40.59 0.59
CA GLU A 10 14.42 41.85 1.13
C GLU A 10 14.00 41.69 2.60
N PHE A 11 13.53 40.49 2.98
CA PHE A 11 13.20 40.14 4.36
C PHE A 11 14.39 39.63 5.19
N ASN A 12 15.63 39.74 4.69
CA ASN A 12 16.84 39.25 5.36
C ASN A 12 16.86 37.72 5.60
N ILE A 13 16.09 36.94 4.82
CA ILE A 13 16.02 35.49 4.94
C ILE A 13 17.05 34.84 4.02
N LYS A 14 18.01 34.11 4.61
CA LYS A 14 19.10 33.45 3.88
C LYS A 14 18.68 32.04 3.44
N ILE A 15 18.62 31.82 2.13
CA ILE A 15 18.28 30.51 1.55
C ILE A 15 19.55 29.70 1.34
N VAL A 16 19.55 28.46 1.82
CA VAL A 16 20.65 27.51 1.63
C VAL A 16 20.11 26.28 0.89
N PHE A 17 20.83 25.81 -0.12
CA PHE A 17 20.47 24.61 -0.86
C PHE A 17 21.15 23.40 -0.23
N LYS A 18 20.38 22.35 0.04
CA LYS A 18 20.91 21.06 0.49
C LYS A 18 21.24 20.21 -0.73
N ALA A 19 22.47 19.74 -0.84
CA ALA A 19 22.84 18.77 -1.86
C ALA A 19 22.20 17.40 -1.55
N ASN A 20 21.73 16.71 -2.59
CA ASN A 20 21.16 15.36 -2.45
C ASN A 20 22.22 14.25 -2.34
N ASN A 21 23.51 14.60 -2.41
CA ASN A 21 24.63 13.65 -2.46
C ASN A 21 25.18 13.35 -1.06
N THR A 22 24.30 13.22 -0.08
CA THR A 22 24.71 12.86 1.28
C THR A 22 25.23 11.41 1.30
N ILE A 23 26.15 11.10 2.23
CA ILE A 23 26.66 9.73 2.42
C ILE A 23 25.50 8.73 2.57
N GLN A 24 24.44 9.10 3.28
CA GLN A 24 23.22 8.30 3.42
C GLN A 24 22.51 8.03 2.09
N ASN A 25 22.45 8.99 1.16
CA ASN A 25 21.86 8.77 -0.16
C ASN A 25 22.76 7.95 -1.08
N LEU A 26 24.08 8.08 -0.94
CA LEU A 26 25.07 7.36 -1.76
C LEU A 26 25.18 5.88 -1.35
N ILE A 27 25.25 5.62 -0.04
CA ILE A 27 25.40 4.27 0.53
C ILE A 27 24.03 3.60 0.73
N GLY A 28 22.96 4.40 0.83
CA GLY A 28 21.62 3.93 1.15
C GLY A 28 21.41 3.76 2.66
N GLY A 29 20.31 3.11 3.02
CA GLY A 29 20.03 2.77 4.41
C GLY A 29 20.85 1.56 4.86
N ALA A 30 21.38 1.60 6.08
CA ALA A 30 22.11 0.48 6.69
C ALA A 30 21.24 -0.76 6.98
N LYS A 31 19.92 -0.67 6.77
CA LYS A 31 18.96 -1.73 7.07
C LYS A 31 18.59 -2.48 5.79
N ASP A 32 18.33 -3.77 5.94
CA ASP A 32 17.77 -4.59 4.87
C ASP A 32 16.45 -4.02 4.35
N LYS A 33 16.24 -4.18 3.04
CA LYS A 33 14.98 -3.81 2.41
C LYS A 33 13.89 -4.74 2.94
N ILE A 34 12.82 -4.14 3.43
CA ILE A 34 11.64 -4.88 3.89
C ILE A 34 11.00 -5.56 2.67
N PRO A 35 10.64 -6.85 2.73
CA PRO A 35 9.94 -7.54 1.66
C PRO A 35 8.67 -6.78 1.27
N GLU A 36 8.33 -6.78 -0.02
CA GLU A 36 7.30 -5.87 -0.54
C GLU A 36 5.94 -6.01 0.16
N LEU A 37 5.53 -7.25 0.44
CA LEU A 37 4.27 -7.57 1.12
C LEU A 37 4.32 -7.36 2.64
N ASN A 38 5.51 -7.14 3.22
CA ASN A 38 5.69 -6.86 4.65
C ASN A 38 5.49 -5.37 4.98
N CYS A 39 4.55 -4.73 4.29
CA CYS A 39 4.15 -3.33 4.51
C CYS A 39 2.66 -3.24 4.86
N SER A 40 2.26 -2.13 5.47
CA SER A 40 0.86 -1.73 5.60
C SER A 40 0.44 -0.83 4.44
N GLY A 41 -0.87 -0.73 4.22
CA GLY A 41 -1.42 0.10 3.15
C GLY A 41 -2.61 -0.56 2.47
N ILE A 42 -2.77 -0.22 1.20
CA ILE A 42 -3.86 -0.69 0.34
C ILE A 42 -3.29 -1.63 -0.70
N TYR A 43 -3.92 -2.78 -0.84
CA TYR A 43 -3.57 -3.79 -1.81
C TYR A 43 -4.84 -4.27 -2.51
N GLU A 44 -4.65 -4.76 -3.73
CA GLU A 44 -5.69 -5.41 -4.51
C GLU A 44 -5.37 -6.90 -4.66
N VAL A 45 -6.43 -7.71 -4.68
CA VAL A 45 -6.36 -9.14 -4.98
C VAL A 45 -7.20 -9.38 -6.22
N LYS A 46 -6.56 -9.87 -7.28
CA LYS A 46 -7.26 -10.25 -8.51
C LYS A 46 -7.70 -11.71 -8.44
N CYS A 47 -8.93 -12.00 -8.85
CA CYS A 47 -9.35 -13.39 -9.01
C CYS A 47 -8.58 -14.08 -10.15
N GLY A 48 -8.26 -15.36 -10.00
CA GLY A 48 -7.59 -16.12 -11.07
C GLY A 48 -8.53 -16.53 -12.21
N ASN A 49 -9.82 -16.67 -11.90
CA ASN A 49 -10.83 -17.22 -12.81
C ASN A 49 -11.75 -16.14 -13.42
N CYS A 50 -11.80 -14.94 -12.83
CA CYS A 50 -12.63 -13.84 -13.33
C CYS A 50 -11.92 -12.49 -13.22
N GLU A 51 -12.50 -11.46 -13.82
CA GLU A 51 -11.97 -10.10 -13.84
C GLU A 51 -12.28 -9.31 -12.56
N CYS A 52 -12.89 -9.94 -11.55
CA CYS A 52 -13.19 -9.29 -10.28
C CYS A 52 -11.90 -8.94 -9.53
N LEU A 53 -11.90 -7.72 -8.99
CA LEU A 53 -10.81 -7.16 -8.18
C LEU A 53 -11.33 -6.85 -6.79
N TYR A 54 -10.58 -7.26 -5.77
CA TYR A 54 -10.90 -6.98 -4.38
C TYR A 54 -9.86 -6.02 -3.80
N ILE A 55 -10.30 -4.79 -3.50
CA ILE A 55 -9.44 -3.72 -2.96
C ILE A 55 -9.64 -3.66 -1.45
N VAL A 56 -8.54 -3.67 -0.70
CA VAL A 56 -8.59 -3.73 0.77
C VAL A 56 -7.49 -2.90 1.38
N GLN A 57 -7.84 -2.25 2.50
CA GLN A 57 -6.86 -1.63 3.37
C GLN A 57 -6.42 -2.55 4.52
N THR A 58 -5.16 -2.44 4.93
CA THR A 58 -4.64 -3.07 6.14
C THR A 58 -3.67 -2.17 6.87
N ARG A 59 -3.88 -2.03 8.18
CA ARG A 59 -2.92 -1.40 9.10
C ARG A 59 -1.78 -2.34 9.47
N ARG A 60 -2.02 -3.65 9.38
CA ARG A 60 -1.02 -4.71 9.60
C ARG A 60 -0.31 -5.04 8.29
N LYS A 61 0.75 -5.85 8.35
CA LYS A 61 1.43 -6.33 7.15
C LYS A 61 0.46 -7.10 6.24
N ILE A 62 0.48 -6.80 4.94
CA ILE A 62 -0.39 -7.40 3.93
C ILE A 62 -0.29 -8.93 3.94
N VAL A 63 0.91 -9.49 4.10
CA VAL A 63 1.11 -10.96 4.18
C VAL A 63 0.20 -11.62 5.22
N TYR A 64 0.10 -11.05 6.42
CA TYR A 64 -0.70 -11.66 7.48
C TYR A 64 -2.20 -11.55 7.18
N ARG A 65 -2.65 -10.40 6.69
CA ARG A 65 -4.05 -10.18 6.34
C ARG A 65 -4.51 -11.09 5.21
N PHE A 66 -3.65 -11.31 4.23
CA PHE A 66 -3.91 -12.24 3.15
C PHE A 66 -3.98 -13.69 3.64
N LYS A 67 -3.09 -14.11 4.55
CA LYS A 67 -3.18 -15.44 5.19
C LYS A 67 -4.48 -15.61 5.98
N GLU A 68 -4.93 -14.58 6.70
CA GLU A 68 -6.23 -14.60 7.38
C GLU A 68 -7.37 -14.83 6.37
N HIS A 69 -7.35 -14.17 5.22
CA HIS A 69 -8.34 -14.40 4.16
C HIS A 69 -8.30 -15.81 3.57
N LEU A 70 -7.12 -16.36 3.28
CA LEU A 70 -6.98 -17.74 2.82
C LEU A 70 -7.51 -18.74 3.87
N SER A 71 -7.26 -18.47 5.15
CA SER A 71 -7.82 -19.29 6.23
C SER A 71 -9.35 -19.22 6.25
N HIS A 72 -9.96 -18.04 6.05
CA HIS A 72 -11.42 -17.92 5.99
C HIS A 72 -12.03 -18.71 4.82
N VAL A 73 -11.36 -18.72 3.67
CA VAL A 73 -11.74 -19.58 2.53
C VAL A 73 -11.66 -21.06 2.92
N LYS A 74 -10.53 -21.47 3.51
CA LYS A 74 -10.28 -22.86 3.92
C LYS A 74 -11.30 -23.37 4.95
N PHE A 75 -11.65 -22.53 5.93
CA PHE A 75 -12.61 -22.87 6.98
C PHE A 75 -14.07 -22.56 6.58
N GLN A 76 -14.32 -22.17 5.33
CA GLN A 76 -15.65 -21.86 4.81
C GLN A 76 -16.40 -20.85 5.68
N CYS A 77 -15.74 -19.74 6.03
CA CYS A 77 -16.33 -18.64 6.79
C CYS A 77 -16.62 -17.42 5.88
N PRO A 78 -17.65 -17.48 5.02
CA PRO A 78 -18.00 -16.39 4.11
C PRO A 78 -18.34 -15.09 4.84
N GLU A 79 -18.87 -15.17 6.07
CA GLU A 79 -19.29 -14.01 6.86
C GLU A 79 -18.13 -13.07 7.26
N LYS A 80 -16.87 -13.52 7.16
CA LYS A 80 -15.71 -12.74 7.59
C LYS A 80 -15.05 -11.91 6.49
N CYS A 81 -15.32 -12.21 5.22
CA CYS A 81 -14.68 -11.51 4.11
C CYS A 81 -15.42 -11.73 2.80
N SER A 82 -15.60 -10.66 2.01
CA SER A 82 -16.16 -10.75 0.66
C SER A 82 -15.36 -11.68 -0.26
N ILE A 83 -14.06 -11.82 -0.04
CA ILE A 83 -13.23 -12.74 -0.83
C ILE A 83 -13.58 -14.21 -0.57
N ALA A 84 -13.97 -14.54 0.67
CA ALA A 84 -14.38 -15.88 1.03
C ALA A 84 -15.77 -16.18 0.42
N VAL A 85 -16.70 -15.22 0.47
CA VAL A 85 -17.99 -15.32 -0.23
C VAL A 85 -17.77 -15.61 -1.71
N HIS A 86 -16.97 -14.80 -2.40
CA HIS A 86 -16.75 -14.94 -3.84
C HIS A 86 -16.17 -16.31 -4.22
N VAL A 87 -15.14 -16.76 -3.49
CA VAL A 87 -14.50 -18.05 -3.75
C VAL A 87 -15.44 -19.22 -3.53
N LEU A 88 -16.20 -19.19 -2.43
CA LEU A 88 -17.10 -20.30 -2.07
C LEU A 88 -18.32 -20.38 -2.99
N ASP A 89 -18.80 -19.25 -3.48
CA ASP A 89 -19.98 -19.17 -4.36
C ASP A 89 -19.66 -19.52 -5.82
N ASN A 90 -18.44 -19.21 -6.28
CA ASN A 90 -18.03 -19.35 -7.69
C ASN A 90 -17.00 -20.47 -7.92
N ASP A 91 -16.61 -21.22 -6.87
CA ASP A 91 -15.55 -22.25 -6.92
C ASP A 91 -14.24 -21.74 -7.55
N HIS A 92 -13.89 -20.48 -7.25
CA HIS A 92 -12.72 -19.80 -7.82
C HIS A 92 -11.45 -19.96 -6.98
N LEU A 93 -10.28 -19.88 -7.62
CA LEU A 93 -8.99 -19.96 -6.95
C LEU A 93 -8.35 -18.59 -6.75
N ILE A 94 -7.82 -18.37 -5.55
CA ILE A 94 -7.06 -17.16 -5.20
C ILE A 94 -5.65 -17.56 -4.78
N ASN A 95 -4.67 -16.96 -5.46
CA ASN A 95 -3.26 -17.22 -5.21
C ASN A 95 -2.55 -15.98 -4.67
N VAL A 96 -1.45 -16.21 -3.94
CA VAL A 96 -0.57 -15.15 -3.42
C VAL A 96 0.02 -14.30 -4.55
N ASN A 97 0.25 -14.89 -5.71
CA ASN A 97 0.79 -14.20 -6.89
C ASN A 97 -0.18 -13.16 -7.48
N ASN A 98 -1.46 -13.23 -7.11
CA ASN A 98 -2.49 -12.31 -7.58
C ASN A 98 -2.62 -11.06 -6.70
N ILE A 99 -1.74 -10.89 -5.71
CA ILE A 99 -1.71 -9.72 -4.84
C ILE A 99 -0.86 -8.64 -5.50
N LYS A 100 -1.41 -7.43 -5.61
CA LYS A 100 -0.66 -6.25 -6.02
C LYS A 100 -0.80 -5.15 -4.99
N ILE A 101 0.33 -4.53 -4.67
CA ILE A 101 0.36 -3.41 -3.73
C ILE A 101 -0.03 -2.15 -4.51
N VAL A 102 -1.15 -1.53 -4.12
CA VAL A 102 -1.64 -0.31 -4.74
C VAL A 102 -0.93 0.90 -4.13
N LYS A 103 -0.89 0.96 -2.79
CA LYS A 103 -0.24 2.06 -2.07
C LYS A 103 0.25 1.62 -0.71
N LYS A 104 1.54 1.85 -0.42
CA LYS A 104 2.11 1.70 0.92
C LYS A 104 1.75 2.92 1.77
N ILE A 105 1.06 2.70 2.88
CA ILE A 105 0.59 3.76 3.77
C ILE A 105 0.83 3.32 5.21
N ASN A 106 1.50 4.17 5.98
CA ASN A 106 1.70 3.98 7.41
C ASN A 106 0.78 4.89 8.24
N ASP A 107 0.31 6.02 7.68
CA ASP A 107 -0.60 6.92 8.38
C ASP A 107 -2.04 6.38 8.34
N ILE A 108 -2.58 6.12 9.53
CA ILE A 108 -3.90 5.54 9.75
C ILE A 108 -5.02 6.46 9.27
N ARG A 109 -4.83 7.77 9.32
CA ARG A 109 -5.88 8.75 8.98
C ARG A 109 -6.14 8.80 7.47
N LEU A 110 -5.10 8.52 6.70
CA LEU A 110 -5.15 8.57 5.24
C LEU A 110 -5.72 7.29 4.63
N LEU A 111 -5.65 6.17 5.35
CA LEU A 111 -6.03 4.84 4.88
C LEU A 111 -7.47 4.80 4.35
N ASN A 112 -8.45 5.30 5.12
CA ASN A 112 -9.86 5.33 4.70
C ASN A 112 -10.09 6.21 3.45
N ALA A 113 -9.41 7.36 3.38
CA ALA A 113 -9.55 8.29 2.26
C ALA A 113 -9.02 7.65 0.97
N TYR A 114 -7.83 7.04 1.04
CA TYR A 114 -7.26 6.35 -0.11
C TYR A 114 -8.07 5.10 -0.47
N GLU A 115 -8.58 4.33 0.50
CA GLU A 115 -9.42 3.17 0.22
C GLU A 115 -10.65 3.57 -0.60
N SER A 116 -11.36 4.62 -0.15
CA SER A 116 -12.51 5.17 -0.88
C SER A 116 -12.11 5.57 -2.30
N ILE A 117 -11.01 6.31 -2.46
CA ILE A 117 -10.51 6.73 -3.78
C ILE A 117 -10.25 5.53 -4.69
N PHE A 118 -9.66 4.44 -4.18
CA PHE A 118 -9.34 3.28 -5.01
C PHE A 118 -10.55 2.40 -5.31
N ILE A 119 -11.55 2.35 -4.42
CA ILE A 119 -12.81 1.62 -4.68
C ILE A 119 -13.63 2.30 -5.79
N TYR A 120 -13.65 3.62 -5.84
CA TYR A 120 -14.43 4.39 -6.83
C TYR A 120 -13.66 4.74 -8.12
N LYS A 121 -12.42 4.29 -8.26
CA LYS A 121 -11.58 4.56 -9.41
C LYS A 121 -11.79 3.53 -10.52
#